data_AF-H8GCY7-F1
#
_entry.id   AF-H8GCY7-F1
#
_cell.length_a   1.000
_cell.length_b   1.000
_cell.length_c   1.000
_cell.angle_alpha   90.00
_cell.angle_beta   90.00
_cell.angle_gamma   90.00
#
_symmetry.space_group_name_H-M   'P 1'
#
loop_
_entity.id
_entity.type
_entity.pdbx_description
1 polymer ?
#
loop_
_entity_poly.entity_id
_entity_poly.type
_entity_poly.pdbx_seq_one_letter_code
_entity_poly.pdbx_strand_id
1 'polypeptide(L)'
;MPVWLLVLGVGALVFYTDDYVIAGVIPEIAADLAVSEAVAGQLVTAFSLTVAIASPVIAIGAARIRGRALLGTAAAVFTLANALAAGGPDYPTLVALRVLAA
;
A
#
# COMPACT_ATOMS: atom_id res chain seq x y z
N MET A 1 28.64 3.86 -0.79
CA MET A 1 27.40 3.40 -0.14
C MET A 1 27.09 1.99 -0.64
N PRO A 2 26.84 1.01 0.24
CA PRO A 2 26.53 -0.34 -0.21
C PRO A 2 25.18 -0.39 -0.93
N VAL A 3 25.10 -1.16 -2.02
CA VAL A 3 23.95 -1.20 -2.95
C VAL A 3 22.64 -1.56 -2.26
N TRP A 4 22.68 -2.42 -1.24
CA TRP A 4 21.49 -2.82 -0.50
C TRP A 4 20.79 -1.65 0.22
N LEU A 5 21.53 -0.63 0.66
CA LEU A 5 20.93 0.57 1.28
C LEU A 5 20.15 1.39 0.27
N LEU A 6 20.64 1.50 -0.97
CA LEU A 6 19.93 2.20 -2.04
C LEU A 6 18.62 1.47 -2.38
N VAL A 7 18.64 0.14 -2.44
CA VAL A 7 17.44 -0.67 -2.70
C VAL A 7 16.39 -0.47 -1.60
N LEU A 8 16.81 -0.48 -0.33
CA LEU A 8 15.89 -0.22 0.79
C LEU A 8 15.36 1.21 0.77
N GLY A 9 16.20 2.20 0.46
CA GLY A 9 15.79 3.60 0.38
C GLY A 9 14.77 3.84 -0.74
N VAL A 10 15.00 3.27 -1.92
CA VAL A 10 14.04 3.33 -3.04
C VAL A 10 12.76 2.60 -2.68
N GLY A 11 12.83 1.44 -2.02
CA GLY A 11 11.65 0.73 -1.55
C GLY A 11 10.81 1.60 -0.62
N ALA A 12 11.42 2.18 0.42
CA ALA A 12 10.73 3.08 1.34
C ALA A 12 10.10 4.28 0.61
N LEU A 13 10.84 4.89 -0.33
CA LEU A 13 10.32 5.99 -1.14
C LEU A 13 9.05 5.59 -1.92
N VAL A 14 9.06 4.42 -2.55
CA VAL A 14 7.91 3.90 -3.31
C VAL A 14 6.70 3.69 -2.38
N PHE A 15 6.90 3.04 -1.22
CA PHE A 15 5.82 2.82 -0.25
C PHE A 15 5.21 4.13 0.27
N TYR A 16 6.04 5.11 0.64
CA TYR A 16 5.53 6.40 1.09
C TYR A 16 4.85 7.18 -0.03
N THR A 17 5.39 7.12 -1.26
CA THR A 17 4.77 7.80 -2.39
C THR A 17 3.37 7.25 -2.67
N ASP A 18 3.18 5.92 -2.63
CA ASP A 18 1.86 5.31 -2.83
C ASP A 18 0.82 5.78 -1.81
N ASP A 19 1.19 5.86 -0.53
CA ASP A 19 0.28 6.30 0.53
C ASP A 19 -0.08 7.79 0.41
N TYR A 20 0.93 8.65 0.18
CA TYR A 20 0.72 10.11 0.15
C TYR A 20 0.12 10.63 -1.16
N VAL A 21 0.30 9.94 -2.29
CA VAL A 21 -0.26 10.37 -3.58
C VAL A 21 -1.78 10.39 -3.54
N ILE A 22 -2.43 9.42 -2.86
CA ILE A 22 -3.89 9.35 -2.76
C ILE A 22 -4.47 10.64 -2.23
N ALA A 23 -3.89 11.18 -1.14
CA ALA A 23 -4.37 12.38 -0.50
C ALA A 23 -4.39 13.58 -1.47
N GLY A 24 -3.46 13.61 -2.44
CA GLY A 24 -3.39 14.62 -3.49
C GLY A 24 -4.40 14.43 -4.61
N VAL A 25 -5.00 13.25 -4.76
CA VAL A 25 -5.97 12.90 -5.83
C VAL A 25 -7.34 12.45 -5.31
N ILE A 26 -7.66 12.70 -4.03
CA ILE A 26 -8.96 12.36 -3.43
C ILE A 26 -10.14 12.93 -4.23
N PRO A 27 -10.12 14.22 -4.65
CA PRO A 27 -11.22 14.80 -5.42
C PRO A 27 -11.45 14.07 -6.75
N GLU A 28 -10.38 13.70 -7.45
CA GLU A 28 -10.43 12.95 -8.71
C GLU A 28 -10.99 11.54 -8.50
N ILE A 29 -10.51 10.83 -7.47
CA ILE A 29 -11.01 9.50 -7.10
C ILE A 29 -12.51 9.56 -6.75
N ALA A 30 -12.92 10.59 -5.99
CA ALA A 30 -14.31 10.78 -5.60
C ALA A 30 -15.21 11.03 -6.82
N ALA A 31 -14.74 11.83 -7.78
CA ALA A 31 -15.44 12.09 -9.04
C ALA A 31 -15.55 10.83 -9.91
N ASP A 32 -14.44 10.10 -10.10
CA ASP A 32 -14.39 8.89 -10.94
C ASP A 32 -15.26 7.75 -10.40
N LEU A 33 -15.32 7.60 -9.08
CA LEU A 33 -16.12 6.55 -8.42
C LEU A 33 -17.53 7.02 -8.05
N ALA A 34 -17.90 8.27 -8.34
CA ALA A 34 -19.15 8.90 -7.95
C ALA A 34 -19.48 8.77 -6.44
N VAL A 35 -18.46 8.89 -5.58
CA VAL A 35 -18.58 8.86 -4.12
C VAL A 35 -18.24 10.23 -3.52
N SER A 36 -18.56 10.45 -2.24
CA SER A 36 -18.13 11.67 -1.56
C SER A 36 -16.64 11.65 -1.25
N GLU A 37 -16.00 12.82 -1.15
CA GLU A 37 -14.59 12.94 -0.73
C GLU A 37 -14.35 12.29 0.64
N ALA A 38 -15.32 12.35 1.55
CA ALA A 38 -15.25 11.70 2.85
C ALA A 38 -15.14 10.16 2.74
N VAL A 39 -15.81 9.58 1.74
CA VAL A 39 -15.72 8.14 1.43
C VAL A 39 -14.39 7.84 0.76
N ALA A 40 -13.96 8.62 -0.23
CA ALA A 40 -12.65 8.44 -0.85
C ALA A 40 -11.49 8.53 0.16
N GLY A 41 -11.58 9.43 1.15
CA GLY A 41 -10.60 9.54 2.24
C GLY A 41 -10.50 8.31 3.15
N GLN A 42 -11.51 7.43 3.16
CA GLN A 42 -11.42 6.16 3.89
C GLN A 42 -10.40 5.20 3.27
N LEU A 43 -10.01 5.38 2.00
CA LEU A 43 -8.94 4.58 1.38
C LEU A 43 -7.62 4.73 2.15
N VAL A 44 -7.26 5.96 2.52
CA VAL A 44 -6.06 6.26 3.32
C VAL A 44 -6.21 5.71 4.74
N THR A 45 -7.40 5.83 5.33
CA THR A 45 -7.68 5.32 6.68
C THR A 45 -7.57 3.79 6.73
N ALA A 46 -8.12 3.09 5.75
CA ALA A 46 -8.06 1.64 5.64
C ALA A 46 -6.62 1.15 5.46
N PHE A 47 -5.84 1.81 4.60
CA PHE A 47 -4.41 1.52 4.44
C PHE A 47 -3.64 1.71 5.76
N SER A 48 -3.78 2.89 6.39
CA SER A 48 -3.10 3.21 7.66
C SER A 48 -3.44 2.24 8.79
N LEU A 49 -4.72 1.86 8.92
CA LEU A 49 -5.17 0.91 9.92
C LEU A 49 -4.59 -0.49 9.66
N THR A 50 -4.54 -0.90 8.39
CA THR A 50 -3.96 -2.18 7.98
C THR A 50 -2.47 -2.22 8.30
N VAL A 51 -1.70 -1.19 7.93
CA VAL A 51 -0.28 -1.08 8.26
C VAL A 51 -0.05 -1.14 9.77
N ALA A 52 -0.87 -0.41 10.55
CA ALA A 52 -0.76 -0.37 12.01
C ALA A 52 -0.93 -1.75 12.66
N ILE A 53 -1.80 -2.60 12.11
CA ILE A 53 -2.06 -3.95 12.60
C ILE A 53 -1.08 -4.96 12.01
N ALA A 54 -0.82 -4.89 10.70
CA ALA A 54 0.03 -5.83 9.98
C ALA A 54 1.49 -5.74 10.42
N SER A 55 1.99 -4.52 10.72
CA SER A 55 3.38 -4.31 11.15
C SER A 55 3.79 -5.18 12.35
N PRO A 56 3.10 -5.14 13.52
CA PRO A 56 3.44 -6.01 14.65
C PRO A 56 3.17 -7.49 14.36
N VAL A 57 2.11 -7.82 13.63
CA VAL A 57 1.76 -9.21 13.30
C VAL A 57 2.85 -9.86 12.44
N ILE A 58 3.33 -9.17 11.40
CA ILE A 58 4.41 -9.63 10.54
C ILE A 58 5.74 -9.63 11.31
N ALA A 59 6.02 -8.59 12.12
CA ALA A 59 7.25 -8.55 12.90
C ALA A 59 7.42 -9.77 13.82
N ILE A 60 6.33 -10.22 14.45
CA ILE A 60 6.33 -11.40 15.32
C ILE A 60 6.29 -12.69 14.49
N GLY A 61 5.35 -12.79 13.54
CA GLY A 61 5.10 -14.01 12.76
C GLY A 61 6.23 -14.37 11.80
N ALA A 62 6.91 -13.37 11.24
CA ALA A 62 8.01 -13.54 10.30
C ALA A 62 9.40 -13.48 10.97
N ALA A 63 9.50 -13.51 12.31
CA ALA A 63 10.76 -13.36 13.04
C ALA A 63 11.85 -14.38 12.65
N ARG A 64 11.46 -15.55 12.11
CA ARG A 64 12.38 -16.61 11.64
C ARG A 64 12.63 -16.58 10.12
N ILE A 65 11.94 -15.73 9.38
CA ILE A 65 12.08 -15.63 7.93
C ILE A 65 13.29 -14.74 7.60
N ARG A 66 14.05 -15.13 6.57
CA ARG A 66 15.18 -14.31 6.10
C ARG A 66 14.64 -12.97 5.57
N GLY A 67 15.12 -11.84 6.08
CA GLY A 67 14.64 -10.51 5.71
C GLY A 67 14.60 -10.24 4.20
N ARG A 68 15.55 -10.79 3.42
CA ARG A 68 15.54 -10.69 1.96
C ARG A 68 14.34 -11.37 1.30
N ALA A 69 13.93 -12.54 1.81
CA ALA A 69 12.77 -13.25 1.29
C ALA A 69 11.47 -12.53 1.70
N LEU A 70 11.39 -12.07 2.94
CA LEU A 70 10.23 -11.31 3.42
C LEU A 70 10.02 -10.02 2.61
N LEU A 71 11.08 -9.23 2.44
CA LEU A 71 11.04 -7.99 1.64
C LEU A 71 10.72 -8.26 0.17
N GLY A 72 11.26 -9.34 -0.41
CA GLY A 72 10.96 -9.73 -1.79
C GLY A 72 9.49 -10.11 -1.98
N THR A 73 8.93 -10.90 -1.07
CA THR A 73 7.51 -11.28 -1.12
C THR A 73 6.61 -10.05 -0.91
N ALA A 74 6.92 -9.20 0.07
CA ALA A 74 6.16 -7.98 0.31
C ALA A 74 6.17 -7.04 -0.91
N ALA A 75 7.33 -6.84 -1.54
CA ALA A 75 7.43 -6.05 -2.76
C ALA A 75 6.62 -6.64 -3.92
N ALA A 76 6.61 -7.97 -4.07
CA ALA A 76 5.82 -8.64 -5.09
C ALA A 76 4.30 -8.47 -4.87
N VAL A 77 3.84 -8.63 -3.62
CA VAL A 77 2.43 -8.43 -3.25
C VAL A 77 2.01 -6.98 -3.48
N PHE A 78 2.80 -6.02 -3.00
CA PHE A 78 2.57 -4.59 -3.22
C PHE A 78 2.45 -4.23 -4.71
N THR A 79 3.36 -4.76 -5.53
CA THR A 79 3.37 -4.51 -6.98
C THR A 79 2.11 -5.09 -7.64
N LEU A 80 1.71 -6.31 -7.27
CA LEU A 80 0.51 -6.96 -7.79
C LEU A 80 -0.76 -6.20 -7.40
N ALA A 81 -0.88 -5.79 -6.13
CA ALA A 81 -2.02 -5.02 -5.65
C ALA A 81 -2.20 -3.70 -6.41
N ASN A 82 -1.10 -2.97 -6.62
CA ASN A 82 -1.11 -1.73 -7.39
C ASN A 82 -1.39 -1.95 -8.88
N ALA A 83 -0.86 -3.02 -9.48
CA ALA A 83 -1.16 -3.37 -10.87
C ALA A 83 -2.65 -3.69 -11.07
N LEU A 84 -3.29 -4.35 -10.10
CA LEU A 84 -4.74 -4.60 -10.12
C LEU A 84 -5.54 -3.31 -9.92
N ALA A 85 -5.08 -2.40 -9.05
CA ALA A 85 -5.73 -1.11 -8.81
C ALA A 85 -5.72 -0.20 -10.04
N ALA A 86 -4.66 -0.28 -10.85
CA ALA A 86 -4.55 0.44 -12.12
C ALA A 86 -5.64 0.06 -13.14
N GLY A 87 -6.32 -1.08 -12.96
CA GLY A 87 -7.45 -1.49 -13.79
C GLY A 87 -8.75 -0.68 -13.59
N GLY A 88 -8.75 0.30 -12.69
CA GLY A 88 -9.92 1.13 -12.38
C GLY A 88 -11.10 0.36 -11.78
N PRO A 89 -10.91 -0.44 -10.71
CA PRO A 89 -12.01 -1.18 -10.11
C PRO A 89 -12.93 -0.28 -9.27
N ASP A 90 -14.08 -0.81 -8.88
CA ASP A 90 -15.05 -0.15 -8.01
C ASP A 90 -14.49 0.14 -6.60
N TYR A 91 -15.12 1.08 -5.89
CA TYR A 91 -14.65 1.54 -4.58
C TYR A 91 -14.37 0.42 -3.56
N PRO A 92 -15.26 -0.56 -3.33
CA PRO A 92 -14.98 -1.70 -2.43
C PRO A 92 -13.73 -2.50 -2.83
N THR A 93 -13.56 -2.74 -4.12
CA THR A 93 -12.38 -3.45 -4.64
C THR A 93 -11.12 -2.62 -4.46
N LEU A 94 -11.17 -1.30 -4.68
CA LEU A 94 -10.05 -0.39 -4.38
C LEU A 94 -9.66 -0.42 -2.91
N VAL A 95 -10.63 -0.44 -1.99
CA VAL A 95 -10.37 -0.59 -0.55
C VAL A 95 -9.66 -1.92 -0.27
N ALA A 96 -10.13 -3.03 -0.83
CA ALA A 96 -9.50 -4.34 -0.65
C ALA A 96 -8.07 -4.38 -1.20
N LEU A 97 -7.81 -3.73 -2.33
CA LEU A 97 -6.48 -3.62 -2.92
C LEU A 97 -5.54 -2.75 -2.08
N ARG A 98 -6.06 -1.68 -1.44
CA ARG A 98 -5.29 -0.89 -0.46
C ARG A 98 -4.89 -1.72 0.75
N VAL A 99 -5.81 -2.53 1.27
CA VAL A 99 -5.51 -3.47 2.36
C VAL A 99 -4.48 -4.52 1.93
N LEU A 100 -4.53 -4.99 0.68
CA LEU A 100 -3.55 -5.94 0.15
C LEU A 100 -2.16 -5.32 -0.06
N ALA A 101 -2.09 -4.03 -0.36
CA ALA A 101 -0.83 -3.30 -0.57
C ALA A 101 -0.12 -2.92 0.74
N ALA A 102 -0.85 -2.81 1.84
CA ALA A 102 -0.36 -2.49 3.18
C ALA A 102 0.45 -3.63 3.82
#